data_AF-A0A516SLI4-F1
#
_entry.id   AF-A0A516SLI4-F1
#
_cell.length_a   1.000
_cell.length_b   1.000
_cell.length_c   1.000
_cell.angle_alpha   90.00
_cell.angle_beta   90.00
_cell.angle_gamma   90.00
#
_symmetry.space_group_name_H-M   'P 1'
#
loop_
_entity.id
_entity.type
_entity.pdbx_description
1 polymer ?
#
loop_
_entity_poly.entity_id
_entity_poly.type
_entity_poly.pdbx_seq_one_letter_code
_entity_poly.pdbx_strand_id
1 'polypeptide(L)'
;MSRQAWRIAADTPNYLADDLSGTGAKITGGRWNRAGIPLLYCAENIALACMETLVHTKASGLPLNRYLVRLEIPDPLWQAAQRLTADSAPVGWDAVPVGKASLDFGDAWANSLASAVLLVPSVIVPDEHNILINPLHPDAARISATKLRRWLYDSRLL
;
A
#
# COMPACT_ATOMS: atom_id res chain seq x y z
N MET A 1 15.05 8.54 -14.12
CA MET A 1 15.26 8.32 -12.67
C MET A 1 13.92 7.88 -12.06
N SER A 2 13.94 7.08 -11.00
CA SER A 2 12.74 6.50 -10.37
C SER A 2 12.88 6.47 -8.85
N ARG A 3 11.73 6.50 -8.16
CA ARG A 3 11.62 6.26 -6.71
C ARG A 3 11.23 4.82 -6.45
N GLN A 4 11.70 4.29 -5.33
CA GLN A 4 11.42 2.92 -4.91
C GLN A 4 10.31 2.93 -3.86
N ALA A 5 9.39 1.98 -3.99
CA ALA A 5 8.41 1.65 -2.97
C ALA A 5 8.48 0.15 -2.66
N TRP A 6 8.01 -0.25 -1.49
CA TRP A 6 8.24 -1.59 -0.97
C TRP A 6 6.94 -2.25 -0.54
N ARG A 7 6.85 -3.55 -0.82
CA ARG A 7 5.75 -4.41 -0.34
C ARG A 7 6.31 -5.72 0.17
N ILE A 8 5.67 -6.27 1.19
CA ILE A 8 5.86 -7.65 1.61
C ILE A 8 4.58 -8.41 1.32
N ALA A 9 4.55 -9.12 0.20
CA ALA A 9 3.36 -9.74 -0.34
C ALA A 9 3.55 -11.25 -0.52
N ALA A 10 2.44 -11.98 -0.72
CA ALA A 10 2.44 -13.42 -0.90
C ALA A 10 2.01 -13.79 -2.32
N ASP A 11 2.53 -14.91 -2.82
CA ASP A 11 1.94 -15.58 -3.97
C ASP A 11 0.69 -16.33 -3.51
N THR A 12 -0.42 -16.11 -4.21
CA THR A 12 -1.70 -16.76 -3.96
C THR A 12 -2.11 -17.57 -5.19
N PRO A 13 -3.11 -18.46 -5.09
CA PRO A 13 -3.64 -19.15 -6.26
C PRO A 13 -4.20 -18.23 -7.35
N ASN A 14 -4.58 -16.99 -6.99
CA ASN A 14 -5.29 -16.06 -7.89
C ASN A 14 -4.41 -14.92 -8.41
N TYR A 15 -3.34 -14.55 -7.68
CA TYR A 15 -2.45 -13.45 -8.04
C TYR A 15 -1.09 -13.60 -7.36
N LEU A 16 -0.06 -13.04 -8.00
CA LEU A 16 1.33 -13.09 -7.55
C LEU A 16 1.67 -11.90 -6.63
N ALA A 17 2.78 -12.00 -5.89
CA ALA A 17 3.24 -10.96 -4.97
C ALA A 17 3.63 -9.65 -5.68
N ASP A 18 4.10 -9.73 -6.92
CA ASP A 18 4.41 -8.60 -7.82
C ASP A 18 3.23 -8.21 -8.72
N ASP A 19 2.03 -8.74 -8.46
CA ASP A 19 0.82 -8.29 -9.14
C ASP A 19 0.57 -6.80 -8.89
N LEU A 20 0.30 -6.10 -9.99
CA LEU A 20 -0.02 -4.67 -10.06
C LEU A 20 -1.51 -4.39 -10.26
N SER A 21 -2.39 -5.41 -10.18
CA SER A 21 -3.83 -5.22 -10.37
C SER A 21 -4.57 -4.68 -9.14
N GLY A 22 -3.96 -4.77 -7.95
CA GLY A 22 -4.61 -4.40 -6.69
C GLY A 22 -5.71 -5.36 -6.24
N THR A 23 -5.75 -6.59 -6.78
CA THR A 23 -6.81 -7.58 -6.52
C THR A 23 -6.98 -7.91 -5.03
N GLY A 24 -5.89 -8.03 -4.27
CA GLY A 24 -5.97 -8.31 -2.84
C GLY A 24 -6.80 -7.28 -2.07
N ALA A 25 -6.44 -6.00 -2.17
CA ALA A 25 -7.18 -4.92 -1.52
C ALA A 25 -8.58 -4.71 -2.12
N LYS A 26 -8.78 -5.05 -3.40
CA LYS A 26 -10.11 -5.05 -4.01
C LYS A 26 -11.03 -6.06 -3.32
N ILE A 27 -10.53 -7.24 -2.96
CA ILE A 27 -11.33 -8.29 -2.32
C ILE A 27 -11.63 -7.95 -0.86
N THR A 28 -10.61 -7.55 -0.11
CA THR A 28 -10.73 -7.37 1.36
C THR A 28 -11.10 -5.97 1.79
N GLY A 29 -10.90 -4.97 0.93
CA GLY A 29 -10.76 -3.58 1.37
C GLY A 29 -9.44 -3.35 2.12
N GLY A 30 -9.27 -2.12 2.59
CA GLY A 30 -8.15 -1.69 3.41
C GLY A 30 -8.49 -0.41 4.17
N ARG A 31 -7.49 0.29 4.72
CA ARG A 31 -7.71 1.56 5.42
C ARG A 31 -8.20 2.67 4.48
N TRP A 32 -7.70 2.67 3.26
CA TRP A 32 -7.90 3.72 2.26
C TRP A 32 -8.70 3.23 1.04
N ASN A 33 -9.38 2.08 1.13
CA ASN A 33 -10.33 1.65 0.12
C ASN A 33 -11.38 0.70 0.70
N ARG A 34 -12.61 0.83 0.20
CA ARG A 34 -13.64 -0.20 0.39
C ARG A 34 -13.41 -1.41 -0.53
N ALA A 35 -13.97 -2.54 -0.13
CA ALA A 35 -14.05 -3.72 -0.99
C ALA A 35 -14.74 -3.36 -2.32
N GLY A 36 -14.22 -3.87 -3.43
CA GLY A 36 -14.61 -3.54 -4.80
C GLY A 36 -13.70 -2.54 -5.49
N ILE A 37 -12.99 -1.68 -4.74
CA ILE A 37 -12.08 -0.68 -5.29
C ILE A 37 -10.64 -1.22 -5.22
N PRO A 38 -9.96 -1.47 -6.35
CA PRO A 38 -8.60 -1.98 -6.34
C PRO A 38 -7.60 -0.87 -5.98
N LEU A 39 -6.69 -1.17 -5.05
CA LEU A 39 -5.52 -0.35 -4.75
C LEU A 39 -4.33 -1.23 -4.44
N LEU A 40 -3.12 -0.73 -4.70
CA LEU A 40 -1.91 -1.32 -4.17
C LEU A 40 -1.43 -0.53 -2.96
N TYR A 41 -1.15 -1.25 -1.88
CA TYR A 41 -0.54 -0.71 -0.69
C TYR A 41 0.94 -1.05 -0.71
N CYS A 42 1.77 -0.01 -0.69
CA CYS A 42 3.22 -0.07 -0.53
C CYS A 42 3.65 0.83 0.63
N ALA A 43 4.90 0.72 1.03
CA ALA A 43 5.54 1.63 1.98
C ALA A 43 6.75 2.31 1.34
N GLU A 44 7.08 3.50 1.81
CA GLU A 44 8.25 4.26 1.35
C GLU A 44 9.58 3.54 1.69
N ASN A 45 9.60 2.76 2.77
CA ASN A 45 10.77 1.99 3.19
C ASN A 45 10.42 0.55 3.58
N ILE A 46 11.43 -0.32 3.62
CA ILE A 46 11.28 -1.76 3.89
C ILE A 46 10.82 -1.99 5.34
N ALA A 47 11.30 -1.18 6.29
CA ALA A 47 10.98 -1.34 7.71
C ALA A 47 9.49 -1.07 7.98
N LEU A 48 8.92 -0.05 7.36
CA LEU A 48 7.50 0.26 7.42
C LEU A 48 6.66 -0.83 6.75
N ALA A 49 7.07 -1.31 5.56
CA ALA A 49 6.41 -2.46 4.93
C ALA A 49 6.35 -3.68 5.86
N CYS A 50 7.44 -3.90 6.62
CA CYS A 50 7.53 -4.97 7.62
C CYS A 50 6.53 -4.74 8.76
N MET A 51 6.48 -3.55 9.36
CA MET A 51 5.56 -3.20 10.44
C MET A 51 4.09 -3.31 10.03
N GLU A 52 3.72 -2.71 8.90
CA GLU A 52 2.34 -2.75 8.36
C GLU A 52 1.89 -4.20 8.13
N THR A 53 2.75 -5.00 7.52
CA THR A 53 2.44 -6.41 7.26
C THR A 53 2.37 -7.22 8.55
N LEU A 54 3.23 -6.96 9.55
CA LEU A 54 3.20 -7.67 10.84
C LEU A 54 1.92 -7.38 11.62
N VAL A 55 1.52 -6.12 11.73
CA VAL A 55 0.29 -5.72 12.42
C VAL A 55 -0.93 -6.38 11.78
N HIS A 56 -0.97 -6.40 10.44
CA HIS A 56 -2.06 -7.06 9.71
C HIS A 56 -2.02 -8.60 9.84
N THR A 57 -0.83 -9.19 9.96
CA THR A 57 -0.64 -10.64 10.05
C THR A 57 -0.93 -11.19 11.45
N LYS A 58 -0.65 -10.43 12.52
CA LYS A 58 -1.05 -10.82 13.89
C LYS A 58 -2.56 -11.04 14.01
N ALA A 59 -3.36 -10.39 13.15
CA ALA A 59 -4.81 -10.59 13.07
C ALA A 59 -5.24 -11.85 12.27
N SER A 60 -4.36 -12.44 11.46
CA SER A 60 -4.71 -13.48 10.47
C SER A 60 -3.84 -14.76 10.49
N GLY A 61 -2.81 -14.82 11.34
CA GLY A 61 -1.82 -15.90 11.37
C GLY A 61 -0.76 -15.75 10.27
N LEU A 62 0.49 -16.15 10.52
CA LEU A 62 1.62 -15.92 9.59
C LEU A 62 1.62 -16.91 8.41
N PRO A 63 1.41 -16.47 7.16
CA PRO A 63 1.73 -17.30 6.00
C PRO A 63 3.25 -17.30 5.77
N LEU A 64 3.81 -18.49 5.54
CA LEU A 64 5.25 -18.74 5.38
C LEU A 64 5.82 -18.32 3.99
N ASN A 65 4.95 -17.89 3.07
CA ASN A 65 5.31 -17.58 1.68
C ASN A 65 5.18 -16.08 1.41
N ARG A 66 6.08 -15.28 1.99
CA ARG A 66 6.17 -13.84 1.71
C ARG A 66 7.44 -13.49 0.93
N TYR A 67 7.35 -12.44 0.13
CA TYR A 67 8.42 -11.92 -0.70
C TYR A 67 8.56 -10.43 -0.49
N LEU A 68 9.81 -9.95 -0.50
CA LEU A 68 10.08 -8.54 -0.63
C LEU A 68 9.94 -8.16 -2.11
N VAL A 69 9.03 -7.22 -2.37
CA VAL A 69 8.74 -6.72 -3.70
C VAL A 69 9.15 -5.25 -3.75
N ARG A 70 9.97 -4.91 -4.73
CA ARG A 70 10.32 -3.53 -5.06
C ARG A 70 9.41 -3.05 -6.18
N LEU A 71 8.86 -1.86 -6.01
CA LEU A 71 8.16 -1.14 -7.05
C LEU A 71 9.02 0.04 -7.49
N GLU A 72 9.07 0.29 -8.79
CA GLU A 72 9.75 1.43 -9.36
C GLU A 72 8.72 2.41 -9.91
N ILE A 73 8.63 3.57 -9.27
CA ILE A 73 7.73 4.66 -9.62
C ILE A 73 8.54 5.70 -10.38
N PRO A 74 8.25 5.98 -11.66
CA PRO A 74 8.93 7.02 -12.41
C PRO A 74 8.85 8.39 -11.70
N ASP A 75 9.95 9.15 -11.68
CA ASP A 75 9.99 10.44 -10.99
C ASP A 75 8.87 11.42 -11.38
N PRO A 76 8.46 11.53 -12.67
CA PRO A 76 7.32 12.40 -13.03
C PRO A 76 6.02 12.01 -12.31
N LEU A 77 5.76 10.72 -12.11
CA LEU A 77 4.59 10.24 -11.37
C LEU A 77 4.74 10.54 -9.88
N TRP A 78 5.94 10.40 -9.33
CA TRP A 78 6.21 10.74 -7.93
C TRP A 78 6.02 12.24 -7.66
N GLN A 79 6.44 13.10 -8.57
CA GLN A 79 6.23 14.55 -8.42
C GLN A 79 4.74 14.91 -8.52
N ALA A 80 4.01 14.27 -9.44
CA ALA A 80 2.56 14.46 -9.60
C ALA A 80 1.72 13.76 -8.51
N ALA A 81 2.32 12.99 -7.61
CA ALA A 81 1.61 12.26 -6.57
C ALA A 81 0.87 13.23 -5.63
N GLN A 82 -0.38 12.89 -5.29
CA GLN A 82 -1.08 13.57 -4.21
C GLN A 82 -0.43 13.16 -2.88
N ARG A 83 -0.34 14.11 -1.93
CA ARG A 83 0.26 13.88 -0.62
C ARG A 83 -0.73 14.27 0.47
N LEU A 84 -1.04 13.31 1.33
CA LEU A 84 -1.74 13.52 2.58
C LEU A 84 -0.72 13.39 3.72
N THR A 85 -0.76 14.33 4.66
CA THR A 85 0.05 14.29 5.90
C THR A 85 -0.88 14.08 7.09
N ALA A 86 -0.35 13.67 8.25
CA ALA A 86 -1.15 13.54 9.46
C ALA A 86 -1.90 14.84 9.82
N ASP A 87 -1.26 15.99 9.62
CA ASP A 87 -1.84 17.32 9.92
C ASP A 87 -2.95 17.74 8.94
N SER A 88 -2.89 17.28 7.69
CA SER A 88 -3.87 17.61 6.64
C SER A 88 -4.93 16.53 6.43
N ALA A 89 -4.78 15.39 7.10
CA ALA A 89 -5.70 14.28 7.01
C ALA A 89 -7.03 14.58 7.73
N PRO A 90 -8.17 14.06 7.23
CA PRO A 90 -9.45 14.22 7.91
C PRO A 90 -9.40 13.65 9.33
N VAL A 91 -10.01 14.35 10.28
CA VAL A 91 -10.10 13.87 11.67
C VAL A 91 -10.68 12.44 11.71
N GLY A 92 -9.96 11.52 12.37
CA GLY A 92 -10.31 10.11 12.46
C GLY A 92 -9.77 9.23 11.33
N TRP A 93 -8.88 9.74 10.46
CA TRP A 93 -8.18 8.93 9.45
C TRP A 93 -7.42 7.73 10.06
N ASP A 94 -6.90 7.93 11.26
CA ASP A 94 -6.08 7.03 12.06
C ASP A 94 -6.90 6.12 12.98
N ALA A 95 -8.23 6.19 12.95
CA ALA A 95 -9.08 5.35 13.79
C ALA A 95 -8.74 3.85 13.70
N VAL A 96 -8.77 3.16 14.85
CA VAL A 96 -8.55 1.72 14.99
C VAL A 96 -9.69 1.13 15.83
N PRO A 97 -10.58 0.27 15.27
CA PRO A 97 -10.63 -0.19 13.87
C PRO A 97 -10.87 0.92 12.84
N VAL A 98 -10.61 0.61 11.57
CA VAL A 98 -10.74 1.56 10.43
C VAL A 98 -12.10 2.25 10.44
N GLY A 99 -12.08 3.59 10.43
CA GLY A 99 -13.26 4.43 10.38
C GLY A 99 -13.61 4.92 8.97
N LYS A 100 -14.75 5.61 8.86
CA LYS A 100 -15.26 6.15 7.59
C LYS A 100 -14.37 7.24 6.98
N ALA A 101 -13.62 7.98 7.80
CA ALA A 101 -12.82 9.13 7.35
C ALA A 101 -11.74 8.75 6.32
N SER A 102 -10.91 7.75 6.61
CA SER A 102 -9.87 7.28 5.67
C SER A 102 -10.45 6.54 4.47
N LEU A 103 -11.54 5.78 4.66
CA LEU A 103 -12.25 5.12 3.57
C LEU A 103 -12.85 6.12 2.58
N ASP A 104 -13.56 7.15 3.05
CA ASP A 104 -14.18 8.15 2.17
C ASP A 104 -13.12 8.95 1.41
N PHE A 105 -12.04 9.34 2.08
CA PHE A 105 -10.92 10.03 1.42
C PHE A 105 -10.29 9.17 0.32
N GLY A 106 -9.96 7.92 0.65
CA GLY A 106 -9.27 7.02 -0.27
C GLY A 106 -10.14 6.58 -1.45
N ASP A 107 -11.43 6.28 -1.21
CA ASP A 107 -12.38 5.97 -2.27
C ASP A 107 -12.59 7.18 -3.20
N ALA A 108 -12.71 8.39 -2.65
CA ALA A 108 -12.85 9.60 -3.46
C ALA A 108 -11.63 9.83 -4.36
N TRP A 109 -10.42 9.70 -3.79
CA TRP A 109 -9.19 9.78 -4.57
C TRP A 109 -9.14 8.71 -5.68
N ALA A 110 -9.39 7.45 -5.32
CA ALA A 110 -9.34 6.33 -6.26
C ALA A 110 -10.33 6.49 -7.42
N ASN A 111 -11.55 6.97 -7.16
CA ASN A 111 -12.57 7.18 -8.19
C ASN A 111 -12.33 8.43 -9.04
N SER A 112 -11.68 9.46 -8.49
CA SER A 112 -11.37 10.69 -9.24
C SER A 112 -10.31 10.51 -10.33
N LEU A 113 -9.46 9.49 -10.20
CA LEU A 113 -8.27 9.30 -11.05
C LEU A 113 -7.38 10.56 -11.13
N ALA A 114 -7.34 11.39 -10.07
CA ALA A 114 -6.59 12.64 -10.07
C ALA A 114 -5.06 12.46 -10.12
N SER A 115 -4.57 11.31 -9.63
CA SER A 115 -3.17 10.92 -9.72
C SER A 115 -3.04 9.40 -9.64
N ALA A 116 -1.96 8.85 -10.22
CA ALA A 116 -1.66 7.42 -10.14
C ALA A 116 -1.18 6.98 -8.75
N VAL A 117 -0.61 7.92 -7.99
CA VAL A 117 0.08 7.67 -6.73
C VAL A 117 -0.43 8.65 -5.67
N LEU A 118 -0.75 8.13 -4.49
CA LEU A 118 -1.11 8.90 -3.31
C LEU A 118 -0.21 8.47 -2.14
N LEU A 119 0.47 9.43 -1.54
CA LEU A 119 1.18 9.23 -0.28
C LEU A 119 0.22 9.51 0.86
N VAL A 120 0.17 8.61 1.84
CA VAL A 120 -0.65 8.73 3.05
C VAL A 120 0.20 8.43 4.28
N PRO A 121 -0.07 9.07 5.43
CA PRO A 121 0.65 8.76 6.65
C PRO A 121 0.37 7.31 7.08
N SER A 122 1.39 6.63 7.62
CA SER A 122 1.15 5.37 8.33
C SER A 122 0.48 5.64 9.67
N VAL A 123 -0.47 4.79 10.05
CA VAL A 123 -1.03 4.83 11.42
C VAL A 123 -0.03 4.33 12.46
N ILE A 124 0.96 3.54 12.03
CA ILE A 124 2.01 3.00 12.91
C ILE A 124 3.07 4.08 13.18
N VAL A 125 3.51 4.76 12.12
CA VAL A 125 4.51 5.84 12.19
C VAL A 125 4.02 7.02 11.34
N PRO A 126 3.30 7.98 11.93
CA PRO A 126 2.68 9.09 11.18
C PRO A 126 3.65 9.99 10.40
N ASP A 127 4.92 10.00 10.78
CA ASP A 127 6.00 10.74 10.09
C ASP A 127 6.49 10.05 8.81
N GLU A 128 6.12 8.78 8.59
CA GLU A 128 6.47 8.01 7.39
C GLU A 128 5.24 7.72 6.53
N HIS A 129 5.46 7.52 5.22
CA HIS A 129 4.38 7.36 4.27
C HIS A 129 4.21 5.93 3.78
N ASN A 130 2.95 5.50 3.78
CA ASN A 130 2.50 4.48 2.86
C ASN A 130 2.23 5.11 1.49
N ILE A 131 2.42 4.31 0.44
CA ILE A 131 2.24 4.70 -0.95
C ILE A 131 1.12 3.85 -1.52
N LEU A 132 0.03 4.51 -1.90
CA LEU A 132 -1.09 3.92 -2.59
C LEU A 132 -0.91 4.11 -4.09
N ILE A 133 -1.07 3.04 -4.87
CA ILE A 133 -1.09 3.12 -6.33
C ILE A 133 -2.49 2.71 -6.80
N ASN A 134 -3.06 3.54 -7.66
CA ASN A 134 -4.35 3.27 -8.30
C ASN A 134 -4.11 2.57 -9.65
N PRO A 135 -4.37 1.26 -9.75
CA PRO A 135 -4.11 0.51 -10.98
C PRO A 135 -5.06 0.88 -12.13
N LEU A 136 -6.16 1.59 -11.84
CA LEU A 136 -7.10 2.08 -12.86
C LEU A 136 -6.67 3.42 -13.48
N HIS A 137 -5.67 4.10 -12.91
CA HIS A 137 -5.15 5.32 -13.49
C HIS A 137 -4.30 5.02 -14.74
N PRO A 138 -4.47 5.74 -15.87
CA PRO A 138 -3.75 5.45 -17.12
C PRO A 138 -2.22 5.41 -16.98
N ASP A 139 -1.65 6.34 -16.20
CA ASP A 139 -0.19 6.35 -15.94
C ASP A 139 0.31 5.19 -15.07
N ALA A 140 -0.54 4.43 -14.38
CA ALA A 140 -0.09 3.34 -13.51
C ALA A 140 0.65 2.22 -14.27
N ALA A 141 0.37 2.06 -15.56
CA ALA A 141 1.08 1.13 -16.45
C ALA A 141 2.60 1.43 -16.57
N ARG A 142 3.04 2.62 -16.16
CA ARG A 142 4.45 3.03 -16.16
C ARG A 142 5.20 2.58 -14.90
N ILE A 143 4.50 2.04 -13.91
CA ILE A 143 5.08 1.52 -12.67
C ILE A 143 5.37 0.03 -12.88
N SER A 144 6.53 -0.42 -12.44
CA SER A 144 6.91 -1.84 -12.46
C SER A 144 7.06 -2.39 -11.05
N ALA A 145 6.91 -3.71 -10.92
CA ALA A 145 7.16 -4.45 -9.69
C ALA A 145 8.12 -5.60 -9.95
N THR A 146 8.95 -5.93 -8.97
CA THR A 146 9.88 -7.05 -9.05
C THR A 146 9.99 -7.73 -7.70
N LYS A 147 9.72 -9.05 -7.66
CA LYS A 147 10.06 -9.89 -6.51
C LYS A 147 11.59 -9.99 -6.40
N LEU A 148 12.16 -9.55 -5.30
CA LEU A 148 13.60 -9.58 -5.11
C LEU A 148 14.07 -10.87 -4.43
N ARG A 149 13.40 -11.25 -3.34
CA ARG A 149 13.77 -12.40 -2.50
C ARG A 149 12.62 -12.79 -1.59
N ARG A 150 12.71 -13.98 -1.00
CA ARG A 150 11.85 -14.36 0.13
C ARG A 150 12.03 -13.38 1.29
N TRP A 151 10.93 -13.09 1.96
CA TRP A 151 10.91 -12.33 3.21
C TRP A 151 10.72 -13.31 4.37
N LEU A 152 11.69 -13.32 5.28
CA LEU A 152 11.66 -14.11 6.50
C LEU A 152 11.62 -13.11 7.66
N TYR A 153 10.57 -13.19 8.48
CA TYR A 153 10.53 -12.43 9.72
C TYR A 153 11.48 -13.06 10.73
N ASP A 154 12.25 -12.22 11.42
CA ASP A 154 13.05 -12.65 12.56
C ASP A 154 12.11 -13.11 13.67
N SER A 155 12.37 -14.28 14.26
CA SER A 155 11.59 -14.83 15.37
C SER A 155 11.51 -13.91 16.59
N ARG A 156 12.47 -12.98 16.76
CA ARG A 156 12.47 -12.01 17.86
C ARG A 156 11.45 -10.88 17.67
N LEU A 157 10.91 -10.71 16.46
CA LEU A 157 9.84 -9.73 16.17
C LEU A 157 8.44 -10.31 16.37
N LEU A 158 8.34 -11.63 16.62
CA LEU A 158 7.08 -12.38 16.71
C LEU A 158 6.67 -12.61 18.16
#